data_AF-A0A7D5TPW5-F1
#
_entry.id   AF-A0A7D5TPW5-F1
#
_cell.length_a   1.000
_cell.length_b   1.000
_cell.length_c   1.000
_cell.angle_alpha   90.00
_cell.angle_beta   90.00
_cell.angle_gamma   90.00
#
_symmetry.space_group_name_H-M   'P 1'
#
loop_
_entity.id
_entity.type
_entity.pdbx_description
1 polymer ?
#
loop_
_entity_poly.entity_id
_entity_poly.type
_entity_poly.pdbx_seq_one_letter_code
_entity_poly.pdbx_strand_id
1 'polypeptide(L)'
;MKLKRPVDFEILGAYSDGEQDVGVNIAERIDYNRSYVNTRLPQLEDYGLLTKVGPSERSGLYRITPKGVAALRLRNEYGEEGYEELVDERAAPIEVHRPRITGDEF
;
A
#
# COMPACT_ATOMS: atom_id res chain seq x y z
N MET A 1 -9.55 -9.64 -5.79
CA MET A 1 -9.25 -9.07 -4.45
C MET A 1 -10.52 -8.56 -3.79
N LYS A 2 -10.67 -8.74 -2.47
CA LYS A 2 -11.85 -8.28 -1.69
C LYS A 2 -11.45 -7.20 -0.68
N LEU A 3 -11.26 -5.97 -1.17
CA LEU A 3 -10.94 -4.79 -0.37
C LEU A 3 -12.13 -4.31 0.47
N LYS A 4 -11.82 -3.79 1.66
CA LYS A 4 -12.73 -3.18 2.63
C LYS A 4 -12.70 -1.66 2.47
N ARG A 5 -13.80 -1.09 1.98
CA ARG A 5 -13.96 0.37 1.88
C ARG A 5 -14.44 0.98 3.20
N PRO A 6 -13.95 2.18 3.59
CA PRO A 6 -12.89 2.94 2.93
C PRO A 6 -11.46 2.51 3.33
N VAL A 7 -11.34 1.81 4.47
CA VAL A 7 -10.10 1.59 5.21
C VAL A 7 -8.92 1.01 4.42
N ASP A 8 -9.14 0.05 3.52
CA ASP A 8 -8.03 -0.52 2.74
C ASP A 8 -7.41 0.51 1.80
N PHE A 9 -8.23 1.40 1.22
CA PHE A 9 -7.73 2.47 0.36
C PHE A 9 -7.07 3.57 1.19
N GLU A 10 -7.52 3.83 2.41
CA GLU A 10 -6.84 4.75 3.34
C GLU A 10 -5.46 4.21 3.74
N ILE A 11 -5.37 2.91 4.03
CA ILE A 11 -4.08 2.23 4.29
C ILE A 11 -3.15 2.36 3.07
N LEU A 12 -3.63 2.06 1.85
CA LEU A 12 -2.82 2.23 0.63
C LEU A 12 -2.41 3.69 0.43
N GLY A 13 -3.31 4.64 0.67
CA GLY A 13 -3.01 6.07 0.64
C GLY A 13 -1.89 6.46 1.59
N ALA A 14 -1.87 5.91 2.80
CA ALA A 14 -0.87 6.17 3.81
C ALA A 14 0.54 5.62 3.47
N TYR A 15 0.65 4.70 2.50
CA TYR A 15 1.92 4.19 1.95
C TYR A 15 2.28 4.79 0.58
N SER A 16 1.45 5.68 0.03
CA SER A 16 1.57 6.13 -1.37
C SER A 16 2.77 7.03 -1.67
N ASP A 17 3.46 7.52 -0.63
CA ASP A 17 4.72 8.26 -0.71
C ASP A 17 5.93 7.37 -1.07
N GLY A 18 5.75 6.04 -1.12
CA GLY A 18 6.80 5.07 -1.43
C GLY A 18 7.71 4.74 -0.23
N GLU A 19 7.44 5.32 0.93
CA GLU A 19 8.15 5.01 2.17
C GLU A 19 7.82 3.60 2.69
N GLN A 20 8.67 3.13 3.60
CA GLN A 20 8.45 1.88 4.31
C GLN A 20 8.00 2.21 5.73
N ASP A 21 6.91 1.59 6.18
CA ASP A 21 6.36 1.92 7.50
C ASP A 21 5.69 0.72 8.18
N VAL A 22 5.62 0.79 9.50
CA VAL A 22 4.96 -0.21 10.35
C VAL A 22 3.48 0.12 10.54
N GLY A 23 2.66 -0.92 10.71
CA GLY A 23 1.21 -0.75 10.83
C GLY A 23 0.73 0.13 11.98
N VAL A 24 1.52 0.27 13.05
CA VAL A 24 1.18 1.19 14.15
C VAL A 24 1.21 2.65 13.71
N ASN A 25 2.22 3.05 12.95
CA ASN A 25 2.35 4.43 12.44
C ASN A 25 1.26 4.72 11.41
N ILE A 26 0.93 3.75 10.56
CA ILE A 26 -0.19 3.87 9.62
C ILE A 26 -1.49 4.11 10.37
N ALA A 27 -1.80 3.28 11.37
CA ALA A 27 -3.02 3.39 12.15
C ALA A 27 -3.17 4.77 12.81
N GLU A 28 -2.08 5.33 13.34
CA GLU A 28 -2.07 6.69 13.87
C GLU A 28 -2.31 7.75 12.77
N ARG A 29 -1.67 7.61 11.61
CA ARG A 29 -1.79 8.57 10.49
C ARG A 29 -3.21 8.63 9.91
N ILE A 30 -3.91 7.50 9.85
CA ILE A 30 -5.29 7.42 9.32
C ILE A 30 -6.36 7.47 10.42
N ASP A 31 -5.97 7.77 11.68
CA ASP A 31 -6.84 7.79 12.86
C ASP A 31 -7.75 6.55 12.97
N TYR A 32 -7.13 5.36 12.95
CA TYR A 32 -7.84 4.09 12.90
C TYR A 32 -7.34 3.07 13.93
N ASN A 33 -8.16 2.06 14.20
CA ASN A 33 -7.81 1.01 15.15
C ASN A 33 -6.59 0.20 14.68
N ARG A 34 -5.49 0.27 15.45
CA ARG A 34 -4.24 -0.46 15.19
C ARG A 34 -4.42 -1.97 14.99
N SER A 35 -5.24 -2.62 15.83
CA SER A 35 -5.47 -4.08 15.73
C SER A 35 -6.12 -4.42 14.39
N TYR A 36 -7.05 -3.58 13.94
CA TYR A 36 -7.69 -3.74 12.65
C TYR A 36 -6.71 -3.51 11.50
N VAL A 37 -5.95 -2.41 11.51
CA VAL A 37 -4.91 -2.14 10.48
C VAL A 37 -3.94 -3.32 10.37
N ASN A 38 -3.42 -3.82 11.50
CA ASN A 38 -2.53 -4.98 11.52
C ASN A 38 -3.16 -6.27 11.00
N THR A 39 -4.48 -6.40 11.05
CA THR A 39 -5.20 -7.53 10.43
C THR A 39 -5.34 -7.35 8.92
N ARG A 40 -5.41 -6.10 8.43
CA ARG A 40 -5.49 -5.79 6.99
C ARG A 40 -4.15 -5.93 6.27
N LEU A 41 -3.02 -5.55 6.89
CA LEU A 41 -1.72 -5.52 6.22
C LEU A 41 -1.31 -6.87 5.58
N PRO A 42 -1.41 -8.03 6.26
CA PRO A 42 -1.11 -9.32 5.63
C PRO A 42 -2.05 -9.64 4.46
N GLN A 43 -3.33 -9.25 4.54
CA GLN A 43 -4.28 -9.49 3.45
C GLN A 43 -3.97 -8.60 2.22
N LEU A 44 -3.56 -7.35 2.45
CA LEU A 44 -3.14 -6.46 1.37
C LEU A 44 -1.82 -6.93 0.72
N GLU A 45 -0.94 -7.56 1.51
CA GLU A 45 0.24 -8.26 1.00
C GLU A 45 -0.13 -9.51 0.17
N ASP A 46 -1.06 -10.34 0.65
CA ASP A 46 -1.55 -11.51 -0.09
C ASP A 46 -2.18 -11.11 -1.44
N TYR A 47 -2.81 -9.93 -1.52
CA TYR A 47 -3.32 -9.35 -2.77
C TYR A 47 -2.23 -8.71 -3.66
N GLY A 48 -0.98 -8.69 -3.19
CA GLY A 48 0.15 -8.08 -3.89
C GLY A 48 0.10 -6.55 -3.91
N LEU A 49 -0.72 -5.90 -3.07
CA LEU A 49 -0.85 -4.44 -3.02
C LEU A 49 0.17 -3.79 -2.08
N LEU A 50 0.60 -4.54 -1.07
CA LEU A 50 1.74 -4.22 -0.22
C LEU A 50 2.78 -5.33 -0.32
N THR A 51 4.01 -5.06 0.11
CA THR A 51 5.05 -6.06 0.27
C THR A 51 5.78 -5.83 1.59
N LYS A 52 6.06 -6.91 2.32
CA LYS A 52 6.93 -6.85 3.50
C LYS A 52 8.35 -6.51 3.07
N VAL A 53 8.99 -5.64 3.84
CA VAL A 53 10.35 -5.17 3.59
C VAL A 53 11.18 -5.15 4.88
N GLY A 54 12.50 -5.16 4.74
CA GLY A 54 13.41 -5.04 5.87
C GLY A 54 14.28 -6.28 6.09
N PRO A 55 15.33 -6.15 6.92
CA PRO A 55 16.38 -7.16 7.06
C PRO A 55 15.97 -8.39 7.87
N SER A 56 14.82 -8.34 8.55
CA SER A 56 14.29 -9.42 9.38
C SER A 56 12.85 -9.71 8.97
N GLU A 57 12.48 -11.00 8.94
CA GLU A 57 11.11 -11.46 8.69
C GLU A 57 10.08 -10.89 9.68
N ARG A 58 10.53 -10.34 10.82
CA ARG A 58 9.69 -9.76 11.89
C ARG A 58 9.73 -8.23 11.95
N SER A 59 10.27 -7.55 10.93
CA SER A 59 10.34 -6.08 10.92
C SER A 59 8.97 -5.40 11.04
N GLY A 60 7.92 -6.05 10.53
CA GLY A 60 6.58 -5.46 10.42
C GLY A 60 6.51 -4.27 9.46
N LEU A 61 7.56 -4.03 8.68
CA LEU A 61 7.62 -2.95 7.70
C LEU A 61 6.96 -3.41 6.40
N TYR A 62 6.11 -2.55 5.86
CA TYR A 62 5.50 -2.73 4.55
C TYR A 62 5.82 -1.56 3.64
N ARG A 63 5.74 -1.80 2.34
CA ARG A 63 5.77 -0.79 1.28
C ARG A 63 4.65 -1.05 0.29
N ILE A 64 4.10 0.01 -0.31
CA ILE A 64 3.18 -0.13 -1.45
C ILE A 64 3.88 -0.70 -2.69
N THR A 65 3.18 -1.54 -3.43
CA THR A 65 3.65 -2.08 -4.71
C THR A 65 3.11 -1.24 -5.88
N PRO A 66 3.62 -1.41 -7.11
CA PRO A 66 2.98 -0.87 -8.31
C PRO A 66 1.49 -1.20 -8.41
N LYS A 67 1.11 -2.44 -8.08
CA LYS A 67 -0.29 -2.90 -8.04
C LYS A 67 -1.10 -2.17 -6.97
N GLY A 68 -0.53 -1.93 -5.79
CA GLY A 68 -1.15 -1.14 -4.73
C GLY A 68 -1.41 0.30 -5.14
N VAL A 69 -0.46 0.94 -5.83
CA VAL A 69 -0.63 2.30 -6.37
C VAL A 69 -1.73 2.33 -7.44
N ALA A 70 -1.74 1.35 -8.36
CA ALA A 70 -2.78 1.24 -9.38
C ALA A 70 -4.17 1.06 -8.76
N ALA A 71 -4.32 0.15 -7.78
CA ALA A 71 -5.56 -0.06 -7.05
C ALA A 71 -6.04 1.21 -6.34
N LEU A 72 -5.14 1.96 -5.68
CA LEU A 72 -5.48 3.22 -5.02
C LEU A 72 -5.98 4.29 -6.01
N ARG A 73 -5.34 4.38 -7.18
CA ARG A 73 -5.74 5.32 -8.25
C ARG A 73 -7.11 4.97 -8.83
N LEU A 74 -7.41 3.68 -8.94
CA LEU A 74 -8.65 3.13 -9.48
C LEU A 74 -9.73 2.87 -8.40
N ARG A 75 -9.64 3.52 -7.24
CA ARG A 75 -10.58 3.26 -6.12
C ARG A 75 -12.06 3.52 -6.45
N ASN A 76 -12.34 4.38 -7.43
CA ASN A 76 -13.71 4.74 -7.81
C ASN A 76 -14.35 3.67 -8.70
N GLU A 77 -13.51 2.90 -9.39
CA GLU A 77 -13.84 1.78 -10.27
C GLU A 77 -13.93 0.46 -9.49
N TYR A 78 -13.67 0.48 -8.17
CA TYR A 78 -13.73 -0.71 -7.33
C TYR A 78 -15.16 -1.24 -7.20
N GLY A 79 -15.36 -2.47 -7.69
CA GLY A 79 -16.64 -3.17 -7.73
C GLY A 79 -17.18 -3.37 -9.14
N GLU A 80 -16.59 -2.70 -10.13
CA GLU A 80 -16.91 -2.90 -11.55
C GLU A 80 -16.33 -4.21 -12.09
N GLU A 81 -16.93 -4.73 -13.15
CA GLU A 81 -16.43 -5.90 -13.86
C GLU A 81 -15.06 -5.61 -14.50
N GLY A 82 -14.13 -6.57 -14.43
CA GLY A 82 -12.77 -6.40 -14.98
C GLY A 82 -11.84 -5.47 -14.17
N TYR A 83 -12.25 -5.05 -12.96
CA TYR A 83 -11.43 -4.20 -12.09
C TYR A 83 -10.02 -4.77 -11.85
N GLU A 84 -9.91 -6.09 -11.63
CA GLU A 84 -8.61 -6.71 -11.32
C GLU A 84 -7.66 -6.71 -12.53
N GLU A 85 -8.14 -7.07 -13.72
CA GLU A 85 -7.35 -6.92 -14.95
C GLU A 85 -6.92 -5.47 -15.19
N LEU A 86 -7.83 -4.51 -14.98
CA LEU A 86 -7.50 -3.09 -15.17
C LEU A 86 -6.41 -2.63 -14.18
N VAL A 87 -6.46 -3.09 -12.92
CA VAL A 87 -5.41 -2.81 -11.94
C VAL A 87 -4.07 -3.37 -12.40
N ASP A 88 -4.03 -4.61 -12.89
CA ASP A 88 -2.79 -5.24 -13.35
C ASP A 88 -2.21 -4.54 -14.60
N GLU A 89 -3.06 -4.15 -15.55
CA GLU A 89 -2.66 -3.35 -16.72
C GLU A 89 -2.06 -2.00 -16.29
N ARG A 90 -2.71 -1.29 -15.36
CA ARG A 90 -2.24 0.02 -14.89
C ARG A 90 -1.05 -0.06 -13.95
N ALA A 91 -0.76 -1.22 -13.38
CA ALA A 91 0.42 -1.46 -12.56
C ALA A 91 1.70 -1.58 -13.40
N ALA A 92 1.61 -2.12 -14.63
CA ALA A 92 2.76 -2.41 -15.49
C ALA A 92 3.72 -1.22 -15.72
N PRO A 93 3.25 0.02 -15.97
CA PRO A 93 4.16 1.16 -16.16
C PRO A 93 4.57 1.85 -14.85
N ILE A 94 4.12 1.39 -13.69
CA ILE A 94 4.40 2.06 -12.41
C ILE A 94 5.68 1.51 -11.79
N GLU A 95 6.61 2.41 -11.47
CA GLU A 95 7.76 2.12 -10.63
C GLU A 95 7.63 2.81 -9.28
N VAL A 96 7.89 2.07 -8.20
CA VAL A 96 7.91 2.62 -6.83
C VAL A 96 9.34 2.63 -6.33
N HIS A 97 9.89 3.83 -6.18
CA HIS A 97 11.23 4.06 -5.64
C HIS A 97 11.14 4.54 -4.19
N ARG A 98 12.14 4.19 -3.36
CA ARG A 98 12.28 4.87 -2.06
C ARG A 98 12.54 6.36 -2.34
N PRO A 99 11.94 7.30 -1.58
CA PRO A 99 12.28 8.70 -1.66
C PRO A 99 13.79 8.90 -1.57
N ARG A 100 14.32 9.73 -2.48
CA ARG A 100 15.73 10.13 -2.50
C ARG A 100 15.80 11.56 -1.99
N ILE A 101 16.68 11.81 -1.03
CA ILE A 101 17.02 13.18 -0.61
C ILE A 101 17.83 13.79 -1.76
N THR A 102 17.35 14.89 -2.32
CA THR A 102 18.08 15.68 -3.31
C THR A 102 18.48 17.00 -2.66
N GLY A 103 19.78 17.28 -2.52
CA GLY A 103 20.27 18.59 -2.05
C GLY A 103 21.37 18.60 -0.98
N ASP A 104 21.89 17.45 -0.55
CA ASP A 104 23.06 17.41 0.35
C ASP A 104 24.37 17.46 -0.47
N GLU A 105 24.63 18.62 -1.08
CA GLU A 105 26.00 19.01 -1.44
C GLU A 105 26.66 19.58 -0.16
N PHE A 106 27.44 18.73 0.53
CA PHE A 106 28.36 19.16 1.58
C PHE A 106 29.74 19.46 0.99
#